data_AF-A0A1H3XTN9-F1
#
_entry.id   AF-A0A1H3XTN9-F1
#
_cell.length_a   1.000
_cell.length_b   1.000
_cell.length_c   1.000
_cell.angle_alpha   90.00
_cell.angle_beta   90.00
_cell.angle_gamma   90.00
#
_symmetry.space_group_name_H-M   'P 1'
#
loop_
_entity.id
_entity.type
_entity.pdbx_description
1 polymer ?
#
loop_
_entity_poly.entity_id
_entity_poly.type
_entity_poly.pdbx_seq_one_letter_code
_entity_poly.pdbx_strand_id
1 'polypeptide(L)'
;MKKTMWVFLLVTVCSVISFSLSAQSQTADKIELSRLGGTTRLASADNNSYGKLSTSPVVEAVNAQDVISISVQNYRGGAWVEIIGPREARQSYIEVYDMGFGVVNLSNLRAGQYTIRITLGSEVYTGTFRKGAYGR
;
A
#
# COMPACT_ATOMS: atom_id res chain seq x y z
N MET A 1 -37.17 -10.89 -40.58
CA MET A 1 -35.79 -10.41 -40.36
C MET A 1 -35.68 -9.15 -39.48
N LYS A 2 -36.73 -8.30 -39.34
CA LYS A 2 -36.67 -7.10 -38.48
C LYS A 2 -36.65 -7.40 -36.96
N LYS A 3 -37.33 -8.47 -36.52
CA LYS A 3 -37.45 -8.84 -35.09
C LYS A 3 -36.18 -9.47 -34.50
N THR A 4 -35.41 -10.21 -35.30
CA THR A 4 -34.15 -10.83 -34.87
C THR A 4 -33.02 -9.81 -34.77
N MET A 5 -33.00 -8.79 -35.64
CA MET A 5 -32.00 -7.72 -35.60
C MET A 5 -32.08 -6.88 -34.31
N TRP A 6 -33.28 -6.66 -33.77
CA TRP A 6 -33.47 -5.95 -32.49
C TRP A 6 -32.93 -6.73 -31.29
N VAL A 7 -33.05 -8.07 -31.29
CA VAL A 7 -32.53 -8.92 -30.21
C VAL A 7 -31.00 -8.91 -30.21
N PHE A 8 -30.37 -9.01 -31.38
CA PHE A 8 -28.91 -8.91 -31.48
C PHE A 8 -28.38 -7.53 -31.03
N LEU A 9 -29.11 -6.45 -31.32
CA LEU A 9 -28.75 -5.10 -30.89
C LEU A 9 -28.91 -4.90 -29.37
N LEU A 10 -29.90 -5.53 -28.75
CA LEU A 10 -30.10 -5.46 -27.30
C LEU A 10 -29.01 -6.23 -26.53
N VAL A 11 -28.62 -7.41 -27.02
CA VAL A 11 -27.58 -8.25 -26.38
C VAL A 11 -26.20 -7.60 -26.47
N THR A 12 -25.84 -6.96 -27.59
CA THR A 12 -24.56 -6.25 -27.73
C THR A 12 -24.51 -5.02 -26.82
N VAL A 13 -25.59 -4.24 -26.71
CA VAL A 13 -25.66 -3.07 -25.83
C VAL A 13 -25.57 -3.47 -24.36
N CYS A 14 -26.25 -4.53 -23.92
CA CYS A 14 -26.13 -5.02 -22.54
C CYS A 14 -24.70 -5.49 -22.22
N SER A 15 -24.02 -6.13 -23.19
CA SER A 15 -22.63 -6.57 -23.02
C SER A 15 -21.69 -5.38 -22.80
N VAL A 16 -21.81 -4.32 -23.62
CA VAL A 16 -20.92 -3.14 -23.52
C VAL A 16 -21.13 -2.39 -22.21
N ILE A 17 -22.38 -2.26 -21.74
CA ILE A 17 -22.71 -1.58 -20.47
C ILE A 17 -22.11 -2.34 -19.28
N SER A 18 -22.16 -3.67 -19.28
CA SER A 18 -21.57 -4.49 -18.20
C SER A 18 -20.05 -4.34 -18.10
N PHE A 19 -19.34 -4.22 -19.22
CA PHE A 19 -17.89 -3.99 -19.20
C PHE A 19 -17.51 -2.58 -18.71
N SER A 20 -18.31 -1.55 -19.03
CA SER A 20 -18.06 -0.18 -18.56
C SER A 20 -18.28 0.00 -17.05
N LEU A 21 -19.17 -0.77 -16.43
CA LEU A 21 -19.38 -0.75 -14.98
C LEU A 21 -18.22 -1.35 -14.18
N SER A 22 -17.49 -2.32 -14.75
CA SER A 22 -16.31 -2.92 -14.10
C SER A 22 -15.04 -2.08 -14.17
N ALA A 23 -15.00 -1.07 -15.05
CA ALA A 23 -13.89 -0.11 -15.15
C ALA A 23 -14.08 1.04 -14.14
N GLN A 24 -14.37 0.72 -12.88
CA GLN A 24 -14.24 1.71 -11.82
C GLN A 24 -12.73 1.92 -11.65
N SER A 25 -12.22 3.06 -12.13
CA SER A 25 -10.85 3.50 -11.89
C SER A 25 -10.66 3.61 -10.38
N GLN A 26 -10.19 2.54 -9.74
CA GLN A 26 -9.77 2.57 -8.35
C GLN A 26 -8.44 3.31 -8.35
N THR A 27 -8.50 4.63 -8.16
CA THR A 27 -7.31 5.47 -8.05
C THR A 27 -6.53 5.02 -6.80
N ALA A 28 -5.32 4.54 -7.01
CA ALA A 28 -4.38 4.17 -5.96
C ALA A 28 -3.34 5.29 -5.81
N ASP A 29 -3.27 5.87 -4.62
CA ASP A 29 -2.39 7.00 -4.34
C ASP A 29 -1.13 6.50 -3.64
N LYS A 30 0.04 6.84 -4.20
CA LYS A 30 1.31 6.62 -3.50
C LYS A 30 1.37 7.54 -2.28
N ILE A 31 1.72 6.98 -1.12
CA ILE A 31 1.94 7.75 0.10
C ILE A 31 3.41 8.16 0.14
N GLU A 32 3.65 9.46 0.19
CA GLU A 32 5.00 9.99 0.41
C GLU A 32 5.45 9.68 1.84
N LEU A 33 6.56 8.93 1.96
CA LEU A 33 7.14 8.53 3.22
C LEU A 33 8.43 9.31 3.49
N SER A 34 8.48 10.03 4.60
CA SER A 34 9.68 10.63 5.14
C SER A 34 10.35 9.68 6.13
N ARG A 35 11.68 9.57 6.07
CA ARG A 35 12.46 8.80 7.04
C ARG A 35 12.78 9.67 8.25
N LEU A 36 12.27 9.29 9.42
CA LEU A 36 12.58 9.88 10.71
C LEU A 36 13.66 9.04 11.40
N GLY A 37 14.81 9.67 11.64
CA GLY A 37 15.96 9.03 12.29
C GLY A 37 16.70 8.03 11.39
N GLY A 38 17.65 7.32 12.01
CA GLY A 38 18.49 6.31 11.38
C GLY A 38 19.91 6.80 11.06
N THR A 39 20.90 5.95 11.30
CA THR A 39 22.31 6.22 10.97
C THR A 39 22.65 5.55 9.64
N THR A 40 23.25 6.29 8.72
CA THR A 40 23.86 5.69 7.52
C THR A 40 25.23 5.18 7.93
N ARG A 41 25.42 3.87 8.08
CA ARG A 41 26.78 3.33 8.21
C ARG A 41 27.50 3.58 6.89
N LEU A 42 28.43 4.53 6.88
CA LEU A 42 29.47 4.60 5.87
C LEU A 42 30.25 3.29 5.97
N ALA A 43 30.45 2.61 4.84
CA ALA A 43 31.13 1.33 4.80
C ALA A 43 32.47 1.39 5.54
N SER A 44 32.54 0.82 6.74
CA SER A 44 33.82 0.30 7.22
C SER A 44 34.14 -0.88 6.33
N ALA A 45 35.36 -0.88 5.80
CA ALA A 45 35.91 -2.01 5.05
C ALA A 45 36.00 -3.24 5.96
N ASP A 46 34.88 -3.93 6.16
CA ASP A 46 34.83 -5.23 6.82
C ASP A 46 35.28 -6.28 5.80
N ASN A 47 36.59 -6.53 5.79
CA ASN A 47 37.26 -7.55 4.98
C ASN A 47 36.85 -9.00 5.32
N ASN A 48 35.70 -9.25 5.95
CA ASN A 48 35.30 -10.62 6.28
C ASN A 48 33.80 -10.78 6.50
N SER A 49 33.02 -10.89 5.43
CA SER A 49 31.91 -11.86 5.32
C SER A 49 31.25 -11.78 3.95
N TYR A 50 31.07 -12.93 3.34
CA TYR A 50 30.37 -13.12 2.08
C TYR A 50 28.94 -12.55 2.13
N GLY A 51 28.63 -11.60 1.24
CA GLY A 51 27.29 -11.48 0.64
C GLY A 51 26.24 -10.59 1.31
N LYS A 52 26.59 -9.44 1.90
CA LYS A 52 25.59 -8.42 2.26
C LYS A 52 25.98 -7.06 1.70
N LEU A 53 25.45 -6.69 0.53
CA LEU A 53 25.38 -5.27 0.17
C LEU A 53 24.52 -4.58 1.24
N SER A 54 25.12 -3.68 2.00
CA SER A 54 24.43 -2.85 3.00
C SER A 54 23.64 -1.75 2.27
N THR A 55 22.66 -2.15 1.47
CA THR A 55 21.74 -1.23 0.80
C THR A 55 20.70 -0.75 1.79
N SER A 56 20.40 0.56 1.78
CA SER A 56 19.36 1.14 2.62
C SER A 56 17.99 0.50 2.31
N PRO A 57 17.15 0.27 3.33
CA PRO A 57 15.80 -0.24 3.11
C PRO A 57 14.99 0.70 2.22
N VAL A 58 14.26 0.13 1.28
CA VAL A 58 13.29 0.86 0.44
C VAL A 58 11.90 0.50 0.93
N VAL A 59 11.13 1.52 1.31
CA VAL A 59 9.77 1.36 1.84
C VAL A 59 8.82 2.16 0.98
N GLU A 60 7.77 1.49 0.50
CA GLU A 60 6.69 2.14 -0.23
C GLU A 60 5.35 1.76 0.37
N ALA A 61 4.45 2.73 0.43
CA ALA A 61 3.07 2.52 0.83
C ALA A 61 2.13 3.14 -0.22
N VAL A 62 1.05 2.42 -0.53
CA VAL A 62 0.05 2.83 -1.51
C VAL A 62 -1.33 2.70 -0.88
N ASN A 63 -2.12 3.77 -0.98
CA ASN A 63 -3.51 3.82 -0.54
C ASN A 63 -4.43 3.53 -1.71
N ALA A 64 -5.13 2.39 -1.66
CA ALA A 64 -6.17 2.02 -2.60
C ALA A 64 -7.49 1.89 -1.84
N GLN A 65 -8.27 2.97 -1.80
CA GLN A 65 -9.57 3.07 -1.13
C GLN A 65 -9.54 2.72 0.37
N ASP A 66 -9.86 1.46 0.69
CA ASP A 66 -9.99 0.90 2.04
C ASP A 66 -8.80 0.01 2.41
N VAL A 67 -7.73 0.06 1.63
CA VAL A 67 -6.59 -0.82 1.79
C VAL A 67 -5.29 -0.04 1.62
N ILE A 68 -4.38 -0.17 2.57
CA ILE A 68 -2.98 0.23 2.38
C ILE A 68 -2.17 -1.00 2.00
N SER A 69 -1.50 -0.93 0.86
CA SER A 69 -0.49 -1.90 0.46
C SER A 69 0.88 -1.36 0.83
N ILE A 70 1.74 -2.21 1.38
CA ILE A 70 3.07 -1.84 1.87
C ILE A 70 4.07 -2.80 1.25
N SER A 71 5.16 -2.26 0.71
CA SER A 71 6.30 -3.04 0.28
C SER A 71 7.56 -2.57 1.00
N VAL A 72 8.36 -3.53 1.43
CA VAL A 72 9.65 -3.31 2.08
C VAL A 72 10.68 -4.16 1.33
N GLN A 73 11.79 -3.54 0.94
CA GLN A 73 12.89 -4.20 0.24
C GLN A 73 14.21 -3.89 0.94
N ASN A 74 15.22 -4.73 0.70
CA ASN A 74 16.56 -4.63 1.29
C ASN A 74 16.53 -4.61 2.82
N TYR A 75 15.59 -5.33 3.43
CA TYR A 75 15.45 -5.41 4.89
C TYR A 75 15.25 -6.85 5.33
N ARG A 76 15.74 -7.18 6.53
CA ARG A 76 15.50 -8.48 7.15
C ARG A 76 15.12 -8.28 8.61
N GLY A 77 13.96 -8.80 8.99
CA GLY A 77 13.36 -8.68 10.31
C GLY A 77 11.93 -8.16 10.25
N GLY A 78 11.42 -7.74 11.40
CA GLY A 78 10.05 -7.28 11.55
C GLY A 78 9.83 -5.84 11.12
N ALA A 79 8.82 -5.63 10.27
CA ALA A 79 8.27 -4.32 9.96
C ALA A 79 6.98 -4.11 10.76
N TRP A 80 7.02 -3.17 11.71
CA TRP A 80 5.85 -2.76 12.48
C TRP A 80 5.14 -1.62 11.77
N VAL A 81 3.87 -1.78 11.46
CA VAL A 81 3.07 -0.79 10.74
C VAL A 81 1.98 -0.27 11.66
N GLU A 82 1.86 1.04 11.75
CA GLU A 82 0.84 1.72 12.53
C GLU A 82 0.14 2.77 11.67
N ILE A 83 -1.18 2.76 11.70
CA ILE A 83 -2.04 3.76 11.09
C ILE A 83 -2.76 4.46 12.23
N ILE A 84 -2.48 5.75 12.40
CA ILE A 84 -2.93 6.56 13.53
C ILE A 84 -3.85 7.64 12.99
N GLY A 85 -5.12 7.57 13.38
CA GLY A 85 -6.11 8.60 13.14
C GLY A 85 -6.44 9.39 14.41
N PRO A 86 -7.33 10.37 14.32
CA PRO A 86 -7.70 11.23 15.46
C PRO A 86 -8.45 10.50 16.58
N ARG A 87 -9.07 9.34 16.29
CA ARG A 87 -9.89 8.58 17.27
C ARG A 87 -9.62 7.08 17.27
N GLU A 88 -8.91 6.59 16.27
CA GLU A 88 -8.80 5.16 15.97
C GLU A 88 -7.36 4.91 15.49
N ALA A 89 -6.81 3.74 15.83
CA ALA A 89 -5.52 3.30 15.36
C ALA A 89 -5.58 1.84 14.90
N ARG A 90 -4.73 1.49 13.94
CA ARG A 90 -4.57 0.13 13.44
C ARG A 90 -3.10 -0.23 13.45
N GLN A 91 -2.78 -1.44 13.87
CA GLN A 91 -1.42 -1.95 13.86
C GLN A 91 -1.36 -3.24 13.03
N SER A 92 -0.23 -3.49 12.40
CA SER A 92 0.06 -4.71 11.65
C SER A 92 1.54 -5.03 11.72
N TYR A 93 1.89 -6.29 11.56
CA TYR A 93 3.27 -6.77 11.55
C TYR A 93 3.54 -7.55 10.27
N ILE A 94 4.69 -7.30 9.66
CA ILE A 94 5.16 -8.00 8.45
C ILE A 94 6.56 -8.53 8.75
N GLU A 95 6.74 -9.84 8.62
CA GLU A 95 8.07 -10.44 8.67
C GLU A 95 8.72 -10.31 7.29
N VAL A 96 9.93 -9.75 7.22
CA VAL A 96 10.63 -9.47 5.97
C VAL A 96 11.90 -10.31 5.89
N TYR A 97 12.06 -11.05 4.80
CA TYR A 97 13.23 -11.88 4.51
C TYR A 97 13.91 -11.44 3.22
N ASP A 98 14.34 -10.16 3.16
CA ASP A 98 14.85 -9.40 2.00
C ASP A 98 13.78 -8.53 1.31
N MET A 99 12.66 -9.16 0.92
CA MET A 99 11.48 -8.48 0.40
C MET A 99 10.24 -8.90 1.20
N GLY A 100 9.37 -7.94 1.49
CA GLY A 100 8.16 -8.15 2.27
C GLY A 100 7.01 -7.32 1.71
N PHE A 101 5.83 -7.93 1.66
CA PHE A 101 4.60 -7.28 1.24
C PHE A 101 3.55 -7.45 2.33
N GLY A 102 2.87 -6.36 2.65
CA GLY A 102 1.81 -6.37 3.64
C GLY A 102 0.62 -5.55 3.19
N VAL A 103 -0.54 -5.91 3.74
CA VAL A 103 -1.81 -5.26 3.43
C VAL A 103 -2.50 -4.93 4.73
N VAL A 104 -2.94 -3.67 4.86
CA VAL A 104 -3.70 -3.21 6.03
C VAL A 104 -5.09 -2.77 5.58
N ASN A 105 -6.11 -3.47 6.05
CA ASN A 105 -7.51 -3.10 5.81
C ASN A 105 -7.92 -1.92 6.71
N LEU A 106 -8.59 -0.95 6.09
CA LEU A 106 -9.09 0.28 6.70
C LEU A 106 -10.62 0.34 6.76
N SER A 107 -11.36 -0.69 6.36
CA SER A 107 -12.82 -0.65 6.18
C SER A 107 -13.57 -0.24 7.46
N ASN A 108 -13.01 -0.54 8.64
CA ASN A 108 -13.60 -0.18 9.92
C ASN A 108 -13.15 1.19 10.45
N LEU A 109 -12.28 1.88 9.72
CA LEU A 109 -11.83 3.22 10.07
C LEU A 109 -12.76 4.26 9.47
N ARG A 110 -13.01 5.35 10.19
CA ARG A 110 -13.80 6.47 9.65
C ARG A 110 -13.06 7.21 8.53
N ALA A 111 -13.80 7.87 7.65
CA ALA A 111 -13.20 8.81 6.71
C ALA A 111 -12.47 9.95 7.46
N GLY A 112 -11.29 10.33 7.01
CA GLY A 112 -10.45 11.30 7.70
C GLY A 112 -8.99 11.31 7.22
N GLN A 113 -8.18 12.13 7.88
CA GLN A 113 -6.73 12.16 7.68
C GLN A 113 -6.05 11.23 8.68
N TYR A 114 -5.09 10.45 8.19
CA TYR A 114 -4.35 9.46 8.96
C TYR A 114 -2.86 9.65 8.74
N THR A 115 -2.10 9.28 9.77
CA THR A 115 -0.65 9.15 9.72
C THR A 115 -0.30 7.68 9.66
N ILE A 116 0.54 7.28 8.72
CA ILE A 116 1.14 5.95 8.68
C ILE A 116 2.56 6.04 9.25
N ARG A 117 2.92 5.10 10.12
CA ARG A 117 4.26 4.92 10.68
C ARG A 117 4.70 3.48 10.44
N ILE A 118 5.83 3.29 9.77
CA ILE A 118 6.43 1.99 9.49
C ILE A 118 7.80 1.96 10.17
N THR A 119 7.97 1.09 11.15
CA THR A 119 9.21 0.94 11.93
C THR A 119 9.95 -0.31 11.49
N LEU A 120 11.18 -0.12 11.02
CA LEU A 120 12.12 -1.16 10.61
C LEU A 120 13.33 -1.12 11.55
N GLY A 121 13.30 -1.92 12.63
CA GLY A 121 14.34 -1.87 13.66
C GLY A 121 14.47 -0.48 14.28
N SER A 122 15.56 0.23 14.00
CA SER A 122 15.81 1.61 14.47
C SER A 122 15.32 2.70 13.51
N GLU A 123 14.89 2.35 12.32
CA GLU A 123 14.45 3.31 11.30
C GLU A 123 12.93 3.45 11.31
N VAL A 124 12.45 4.68 11.19
CA VAL A 124 11.01 4.97 11.19
C VAL A 124 10.67 5.74 9.92
N TYR A 125 9.71 5.24 9.15
CA TYR A 125 9.18 5.89 7.96
C TYR A 125 7.77 6.39 8.27
N THR A 126 7.50 7.66 7.99
CA THR A 126 6.21 8.29 8.28
C THR A 126 5.63 8.97 7.06
N GLY A 127 4.33 8.85 6.88
CA GLY A 127 3.59 9.57 5.85
C GLY A 127 2.20 9.93 6.32
N THR A 128 1.50 10.71 5.52
CA THR A 128 0.08 11.01 5.77
C THR A 128 -0.74 10.67 4.55
N PHE A 129 -1.97 10.21 4.77
CA PHE A 129 -2.92 9.92 3.70
C PHE A 129 -4.34 10.27 4.14
N ARG A 130 -5.24 10.42 3.16
CA ARG A 130 -6.66 10.63 3.41
C ARG A 130 -7.44 9.38 3.07
N LYS A 131 -8.26 8.93 4.01
CA LYS A 131 -9.27 7.91 3.74
C LYS A 131 -10.59 8.58 3.39
N GLY A 132 -11.11 8.28 2.20
CA GLY A 132 -12.44 8.68 1.76
C GLY A 132 -13.56 7.88 2.42
N ALA A 133 -14.78 8.40 2.31
CA ALA A 133 -15.99 7.62 2.54
C ALA A 133 -16.34 6.94 1.21
N TYR A 134 -16.13 5.63 1.12
CA TYR A 134 -16.48 4.84 -0.05
C TYR A 134 -17.72 4.00 0.28
N GLY A 135 -18.72 3.97 -0.61
CA GLY A 135 -19.94 3.14 -0.45
C GLY A 135 -21.12 3.78 0.30
N ARG A 136 -21.27 5.11 0.23
CA ARG A 136 -22.46 5.84 0.71
C ARG A 136 -23.19 6.53 -0.44
#